data_AF-A0A970JTE4-F1
#
_entry.id   AF-A0A970JTE4-F1
#
_cell.length_a   1.000
_cell.length_b   1.000
_cell.length_c   1.000
_cell.angle_alpha   90.00
_cell.angle_beta   90.00
_cell.angle_gamma   90.00
#
_symmetry.space_group_name_H-M   'P 1'
#
loop_
_entity.id
_entity.type
_entity.pdbx_description
1 polymer ?
#
loop_
_entity_poly.entity_id
_entity_poly.type
_entity_poly.pdbx_seq_one_letter_code
_entity_poly.pdbx_strand_id
1 'polypeptide(L)'
;MQIEPDGNGASRQESIINYELNRTEIYQTTPAGSVKNMSVSIWIDGELSRTDLDAVEASVAGALGIKPERGDYISVASVPFQSDFGFVSSDEIVAMGYELPWIYFVAIGLLVLILLLVLVRHIRLEKSRSQLDQGVEVAAAVDDAAVEHSLPEQEKVDVLQRLRQYSADRPKDFAQMIRSWLLDD
;
A
#
# COMPACT_ATOMS: atom_id res chain seq x y z
N MET A 1 -67.38 110.16 16.27
CA MET A 1 -67.08 108.97 17.08
C MET A 1 -67.07 107.79 16.15
N GLN A 2 -65.91 107.14 16.08
CA GLN A 2 -65.54 106.05 15.18
C GLN A 2 -66.08 104.73 15.70
N ILE A 3 -66.74 103.93 14.86
CA ILE A 3 -66.82 102.47 15.03
C ILE A 3 -66.97 101.83 13.64
N GLU A 4 -65.91 101.17 13.17
CA GLU A 4 -65.95 100.16 12.10
C GLU A 4 -66.56 98.86 12.65
N PRO A 5 -67.19 98.04 11.78
CA PRO A 5 -67.05 96.61 11.93
C PRO A 5 -66.62 95.96 10.60
N ASP A 6 -65.38 95.51 10.64
CA ASP A 6 -64.84 94.19 10.28
C ASP A 6 -65.29 93.49 8.99
N GLY A 7 -64.27 93.09 8.21
CA GLY A 7 -64.37 92.56 6.87
C GLY A 7 -64.88 91.12 6.83
N ASN A 8 -65.93 90.88 6.04
CA ASN A 8 -66.32 89.54 5.64
C ASN A 8 -65.58 89.11 4.38
N GLY A 9 -64.28 88.85 4.51
CA GLY A 9 -63.54 88.03 3.56
C GLY A 9 -63.93 86.57 3.77
N ALA A 10 -64.72 86.02 2.84
CA ALA A 10 -65.03 84.59 2.85
C ALA A 10 -63.75 83.79 2.57
N SER A 11 -63.09 83.32 3.63
CA SER A 11 -61.93 82.44 3.51
C SER A 11 -62.39 81.02 3.25
N ARG A 12 -62.17 80.51 2.04
CA ARG A 12 -62.38 79.11 1.67
C ARG A 12 -61.03 78.40 1.73
N GLN A 13 -60.88 77.48 2.67
CA GLN A 13 -59.69 76.63 2.78
C GLN A 13 -60.00 75.24 2.22
N GLU A 14 -59.39 74.91 1.09
CA GLU A 14 -59.46 73.59 0.47
C GLU A 14 -58.20 72.81 0.87
N SER A 15 -58.36 71.68 1.55
CA SER A 15 -57.27 70.79 1.97
C SER A 15 -57.45 69.45 1.27
N ILE A 16 -56.50 69.12 0.40
CA ILE A 16 -56.43 67.81 -0.26
C ILE A 16 -55.52 66.94 0.61
N ILE A 17 -56.11 65.96 1.32
CA ILE A 17 -55.36 65.01 2.14
C ILE A 17 -55.05 63.79 1.27
N ASN A 18 -53.77 63.65 0.90
CA ASN A 18 -53.29 62.48 0.19
C ASN A 18 -52.95 61.39 1.21
N TYR A 19 -53.60 60.23 1.09
CA TYR A 19 -53.27 59.04 1.86
C TYR A 19 -52.32 58.19 1.02
N GLU A 20 -51.09 58.03 1.47
CA GLU A 20 -50.17 57.07 0.85
C GLU A 20 -50.55 55.66 1.32
N LEU A 21 -50.82 54.76 0.37
CA LEU A 21 -51.13 53.38 0.66
C LEU A 21 -49.85 52.67 1.10
N ASN A 22 -49.83 52.14 2.33
CA ASN A 22 -48.70 51.36 2.82
C ASN A 22 -48.47 50.15 1.90
N ARG A 23 -47.34 50.10 1.20
CA ARG A 23 -46.93 48.99 0.35
C ARG A 23 -45.76 48.25 1.00
N THR A 24 -45.97 46.98 1.31
CA THR A 24 -44.89 46.08 1.74
C THR A 24 -44.52 45.19 0.56
N GLU A 25 -43.34 45.41 -0.01
CA GLU A 25 -42.77 44.52 -1.03
C GLU A 25 -41.85 43.50 -0.34
N ILE A 26 -42.18 42.21 -0.44
CA ILE A 26 -41.37 41.12 0.08
C ILE A 26 -40.54 40.55 -1.07
N TYR A 27 -39.25 40.84 -1.07
CA TYR A 27 -38.29 40.22 -1.99
C TYR A 27 -37.77 38.93 -1.35
N GLN A 28 -38.26 37.78 -1.83
CA GLN A 28 -37.82 36.46 -1.37
C GLN A 28 -36.90 35.82 -2.42
N THR A 29 -35.60 35.92 -2.21
CA THR A 29 -34.60 35.21 -3.02
C THR A 29 -34.30 33.87 -2.37
N THR A 30 -34.85 32.79 -2.91
CA THR A 30 -34.48 31.43 -2.51
C THR A 30 -33.17 31.04 -3.20
N PRO A 31 -32.09 30.70 -2.47
CA PRO A 31 -30.86 30.22 -3.07
C PRO A 31 -31.09 28.95 -3.90
N ALA A 32 -30.39 28.82 -5.03
CA ALA A 32 -30.41 27.58 -5.81
C ALA A 32 -29.67 26.46 -5.05
N GLY A 33 -30.18 25.23 -5.11
CA GLY A 33 -29.55 24.06 -4.49
C GLY A 33 -30.20 23.55 -3.20
N SER A 34 -31.45 23.94 -2.92
CA SER A 34 -32.20 23.36 -1.79
C SER A 34 -32.66 21.92 -2.09
N VAL A 35 -32.65 21.07 -1.07
CA VAL A 35 -33.19 19.70 -1.15
C VAL A 35 -34.71 19.79 -1.22
N LYS A 36 -35.30 19.22 -2.28
CA LYS A 36 -36.75 19.15 -2.45
C LYS A 36 -37.37 18.01 -1.63
N ASN A 37 -36.76 16.83 -1.66
CA ASN A 37 -37.13 15.65 -0.87
C ASN A 37 -35.96 14.65 -0.84
N MET A 38 -36.01 13.68 0.08
CA MET A 38 -35.05 12.59 0.20
C MET A 38 -35.77 11.25 0.34
N SER A 39 -35.30 10.23 -0.38
CA SER A 39 -35.80 8.85 -0.24
C SER A 39 -34.63 7.93 0.11
N VAL A 40 -34.75 7.24 1.25
CA VAL A 40 -33.67 6.42 1.81
C VAL A 40 -34.19 5.00 2.04
N SER A 41 -33.44 4.01 1.56
CA SER A 41 -33.74 2.58 1.80
C SER A 41 -32.50 1.92 2.39
N ILE A 42 -32.69 1.18 3.48
CA ILE A 42 -31.62 0.56 4.25
C ILE A 42 -31.94 -0.92 4.42
N TRP A 43 -30.99 -1.78 4.09
CA TRP A 43 -31.07 -3.21 4.29
C TRP A 43 -29.97 -3.61 5.28
N ILE A 44 -30.37 -4.29 6.35
CA ILE A 44 -29.50 -4.75 7.42
C ILE A 44 -29.39 -6.27 7.34
N ASP A 45 -28.18 -6.78 7.43
CA ASP A 45 -27.94 -8.21 7.47
C ASP A 45 -28.45 -8.81 8.79
N GLY A 46 -29.14 -9.94 8.68
CA GLY A 46 -29.63 -10.73 9.81
C GLY A 46 -31.13 -10.57 10.09
N GLU A 47 -31.53 -11.06 11.26
CA GLU A 47 -32.90 -10.99 11.76
C GLU A 47 -32.96 -10.00 12.92
N LEU A 48 -33.54 -8.82 12.68
CA LEU A 48 -33.73 -7.81 13.72
C LEU A 48 -35.17 -7.82 14.22
N SER A 49 -35.36 -7.48 15.49
CA SER A 49 -36.70 -7.24 16.01
C SER A 49 -37.26 -5.93 15.44
N ARG A 50 -38.59 -5.76 15.48
CA ARG A 50 -39.23 -4.50 15.08
C ARG A 50 -38.70 -3.31 15.89
N THR A 51 -38.45 -3.51 17.18
CA THR A 51 -37.91 -2.47 18.05
C THR A 51 -36.50 -2.03 17.64
N ASP A 52 -35.66 -2.97 17.19
CA ASP A 52 -34.31 -2.63 16.71
C ASP A 52 -34.38 -1.88 15.36
N LEU A 53 -35.28 -2.31 14.47
CA LEU A 53 -35.51 -1.61 13.20
C LEU A 53 -36.00 -0.17 13.42
N ASP A 54 -36.95 0.03 14.34
CA ASP A 54 -37.46 1.36 14.70
C ASP A 54 -36.35 2.25 15.30
N ALA A 55 -35.48 1.67 16.13
CA ALA A 55 -34.34 2.39 16.72
C ALA A 55 -33.34 2.84 15.64
N VAL A 56 -33.04 1.96 14.67
CA VAL A 56 -32.17 2.31 13.54
C VAL A 56 -32.81 3.39 12.67
N GLU A 57 -34.10 3.25 12.34
CA GLU A 57 -34.83 4.24 11.56
C GLU A 57 -34.78 5.62 12.24
N ALA A 58 -35.07 5.69 13.53
CA ALA A 58 -35.03 6.94 14.29
C ALA A 58 -33.62 7.57 14.31
N SER A 59 -32.59 6.75 14.52
CA SER A 59 -31.20 7.20 14.53
C SER A 59 -30.78 7.77 13.17
N VAL A 60 -31.08 7.07 12.08
CA VAL A 60 -30.70 7.50 10.72
C VAL A 60 -31.53 8.70 10.27
N ALA A 61 -32.83 8.72 10.59
CA ALA A 61 -33.70 9.86 10.31
C ALA A 61 -33.19 11.14 10.97
N GLY A 62 -32.74 11.05 12.24
CA GLY A 62 -32.12 12.16 12.95
C GLY A 62 -30.81 12.62 12.32
N ALA A 63 -29.93 11.68 11.94
CA ALA A 63 -28.64 11.99 11.33
C ALA A 63 -28.77 12.66 9.95
N LEU A 64 -29.75 12.24 9.15
CA LEU A 64 -30.00 12.79 7.82
C LEU A 64 -30.90 14.04 7.83
N GLY A 65 -31.51 14.36 8.97
CA GLY A 65 -32.49 15.45 9.07
C GLY A 65 -33.70 15.21 8.16
N ILE A 66 -34.23 13.99 8.19
CA ILE A 66 -35.45 13.58 7.47
C ILE A 66 -36.62 14.42 7.96
N LYS A 67 -37.35 15.02 7.03
CA LYS A 67 -38.53 15.85 7.26
C LYS A 67 -39.71 15.29 6.45
N PRO A 68 -40.69 14.63 7.10
CA PRO A 68 -41.88 14.15 6.40
C PRO A 68 -42.64 15.28 5.68
N GLU A 69 -42.63 16.48 6.24
CA GLU A 69 -43.24 17.69 5.66
C GLU A 69 -42.59 18.14 4.34
N ARG A 70 -41.29 17.85 4.16
CA ARG A 70 -40.57 18.08 2.89
C ARG A 70 -40.91 17.00 1.85
N GLY A 71 -41.58 15.92 2.26
CA GLY A 71 -41.84 14.74 1.44
C GLY A 71 -40.71 13.72 1.49
N ASP A 72 -39.92 13.72 2.57
CA ASP A 72 -38.88 12.71 2.76
C ASP A 72 -39.47 11.36 3.20
N TYR A 73 -38.79 10.27 2.82
CA TYR A 73 -39.17 8.91 3.13
C TYR A 73 -37.94 8.07 3.52
N ILE A 74 -38.10 7.24 4.54
CA ILE A 74 -37.09 6.27 4.99
C ILE A 74 -37.74 4.90 5.14
N SER A 75 -37.02 3.84 4.77
CA SER A 75 -37.43 2.46 4.95
C SER A 75 -36.24 1.63 5.41
N VAL A 76 -36.41 0.89 6.51
CA VAL A 76 -35.40 -0.02 7.05
C VAL A 76 -35.96 -1.44 7.04
N ALA A 77 -35.20 -2.38 6.50
CA ALA A 77 -35.55 -3.79 6.49
C ALA A 77 -34.34 -4.63 6.91
N SER A 78 -34.58 -5.75 7.59
CA SER A 78 -33.54 -6.75 7.86
C SER A 78 -33.80 -8.03 7.09
N VAL A 79 -32.80 -8.54 6.40
CA VAL A 79 -32.83 -9.86 5.79
C VAL A 79 -31.44 -10.49 5.91
N PRO A 80 -31.33 -11.78 6.25
CA PRO A 80 -30.06 -12.49 6.20
C PRO A 80 -29.50 -12.46 4.78
N PHE A 81 -28.31 -11.88 4.62
CA PHE A 81 -27.60 -11.86 3.36
C PHE A 81 -26.95 -13.23 3.14
N GLN A 82 -26.88 -13.68 1.89
CA GLN A 82 -26.14 -14.88 1.58
C GLN A 82 -24.64 -14.60 1.72
N SER A 83 -23.98 -15.32 2.62
CA SER A 83 -22.55 -15.20 2.88
C SER A 83 -21.70 -16.13 2.01
N ASP A 84 -22.30 -16.80 1.01
CA ASP A 84 -21.61 -17.76 0.12
C ASP A 84 -20.73 -17.08 -0.95
N PHE A 85 -20.45 -15.79 -0.76
CA PHE A 85 -19.35 -15.16 -1.46
C PHE A 85 -18.08 -15.77 -0.90
N GLY A 86 -17.47 -16.68 -1.66
CA GLY A 86 -16.08 -17.11 -1.52
C GLY A 86 -15.12 -15.93 -1.75
N PHE A 87 -15.28 -14.86 -0.99
CA PHE A 87 -14.16 -14.00 -0.68
C PHE A 87 -13.26 -14.86 0.18
N VAL A 88 -12.19 -15.35 -0.44
CA VAL A 88 -11.05 -15.94 0.26
C VAL A 88 -10.75 -14.97 1.39
N SER A 89 -11.13 -15.35 2.61
CA SER A 89 -10.80 -14.56 3.79
C SER A 89 -9.28 -14.39 3.74
N SER A 90 -8.79 -13.17 3.95
CA SER A 90 -7.34 -12.94 3.85
C SER A 90 -6.53 -13.83 4.81
N ASP A 91 -7.20 -14.38 5.82
CA ASP A 91 -6.68 -15.41 6.74
C ASP A 91 -6.47 -16.78 6.07
N GLU A 92 -7.27 -17.15 5.08
CA GLU A 92 -7.15 -18.42 4.34
C GLU A 92 -6.04 -18.39 3.29
N ILE A 93 -5.63 -17.20 2.82
CA ILE A 93 -4.42 -17.04 2.00
C ILE A 93 -3.15 -17.35 2.81
N VAL A 94 -3.18 -17.17 4.14
CA VAL A 94 -2.07 -17.55 5.03
C VAL A 94 -2.13 -19.04 5.39
N ALA A 95 -3.32 -19.65 5.41
CA ALA A 95 -3.51 -21.08 5.65
C ALA A 95 -3.22 -21.97 4.43
N MET A 96 -3.15 -21.42 3.21
CA MET A 96 -2.44 -22.04 2.09
C MET A 96 -0.91 -21.90 2.23
N GLY A 97 -0.40 -22.01 3.46
CA GLY A 97 0.97 -22.40 3.71
C GLY A 97 1.14 -23.78 3.12
N TYR A 98 1.61 -23.82 1.88
CA TYR A 98 1.84 -25.04 1.14
C TYR A 98 2.60 -26.02 2.04
N GLU A 99 1.94 -27.08 2.52
CA GLU A 99 2.64 -28.25 3.02
C GLU A 99 3.32 -28.87 1.81
N LEU A 100 4.51 -28.37 1.49
CA LEU A 100 5.29 -28.73 0.32
C LEU A 100 6.04 -30.03 0.66
N PRO A 101 5.48 -31.23 0.43
CA PRO A 101 6.09 -32.47 0.89
C PRO A 101 7.41 -32.72 0.11
N TRP A 102 7.50 -32.14 -1.09
CA TRP A 102 8.68 -32.15 -1.96
C TRP A 102 9.91 -31.49 -1.36
N ILE A 103 9.78 -30.52 -0.43
CA ILE A 103 10.95 -29.90 0.21
C ILE A 103 11.73 -30.93 1.04
N TYR A 104 11.03 -31.88 1.69
CA TYR A 104 11.64 -32.96 2.43
C TYR A 104 12.35 -33.95 1.50
N PHE A 105 11.76 -34.27 0.35
CA PHE A 105 12.42 -35.12 -0.65
C PHE A 105 13.67 -34.46 -1.25
N VAL A 106 13.65 -33.14 -1.48
CA VAL A 106 14.83 -32.37 -1.93
C VAL A 106 15.91 -32.35 -0.86
N ALA A 107 15.54 -32.12 0.41
CA ALA A 107 16.48 -32.13 1.53
C ALA A 107 17.14 -33.50 1.73
N ILE A 108 16.37 -34.58 1.67
CA ILE A 108 16.88 -35.96 1.76
C ILE A 108 17.80 -36.26 0.56
N GLY A 109 17.42 -35.84 -0.66
CA GLY A 109 18.25 -36.00 -1.85
C GLY A 109 19.60 -35.30 -1.73
N LEU A 110 19.62 -34.07 -1.21
CA LEU A 110 20.85 -33.32 -0.94
C LEU A 110 21.74 -34.01 0.10
N LEU A 111 21.15 -34.53 1.18
CA LEU A 111 21.89 -35.22 2.23
C LEU A 111 22.57 -36.49 1.70
N VAL A 112 21.85 -37.29 0.90
CA VAL A 112 22.41 -38.49 0.26
C VAL A 112 23.54 -38.14 -0.71
N LEU A 113 23.39 -37.06 -1.49
CA LEU A 113 24.42 -36.60 -2.42
C LEU A 113 25.71 -36.21 -1.69
N ILE A 114 25.60 -35.47 -0.58
CA ILE A 114 26.74 -35.07 0.24
C ILE A 114 27.44 -36.31 0.81
N LEU A 115 26.68 -37.29 1.33
CA LEU A 115 27.24 -38.52 1.88
C LEU A 115 28.01 -39.33 0.82
N LEU A 116 27.47 -39.42 -0.40
CA LEU A 116 28.14 -40.04 -1.54
C LEU A 116 29.45 -39.33 -1.91
N LEU A 117 29.45 -38.00 -1.95
CA LEU A 117 30.64 -37.22 -2.23
C LEU A 117 31.73 -37.43 -1.18
N VAL A 118 31.37 -37.46 0.10
CA VAL A 118 32.30 -37.75 1.20
C VAL A 118 32.88 -39.16 1.07
N LEU A 119 32.05 -40.16 0.79
CA LEU A 119 32.50 -41.54 0.62
C LEU A 119 33.45 -41.70 -0.58
N VAL A 120 33.11 -41.11 -1.73
CA VAL A 120 33.97 -41.11 -2.91
C VAL A 120 35.30 -40.40 -2.62
N ARG A 121 35.27 -39.29 -1.89
CA ARG A 121 36.48 -38.58 -1.47
C ARG A 121 37.34 -39.44 -0.57
N HIS A 122 36.75 -40.11 0.43
CA HIS A 122 37.45 -41.05 1.32
C HIS A 122 38.13 -42.18 0.56
N ILE A 123 37.41 -42.85 -0.35
CA ILE A 123 37.95 -43.96 -1.13
C ILE A 123 39.08 -43.48 -2.08
N ARG A 124 38.95 -42.28 -2.66
CA ARG A 124 40.02 -41.68 -3.48
C ARG A 124 41.25 -41.34 -2.64
N LEU A 125 41.06 -40.81 -1.42
CA LEU A 125 42.15 -40.51 -0.49
C LEU A 125 42.88 -41.77 -0.04
N GLU A 126 42.18 -42.87 0.25
CA GLU A 126 42.80 -44.15 0.61
C GLU A 126 43.57 -44.77 -0.55
N LYS A 127 43.02 -44.73 -1.78
CA LYS A 127 43.74 -45.17 -2.99
C LYS A 127 44.96 -44.30 -3.30
N SER A 128 44.93 -43.01 -2.94
CA SER A 128 46.08 -42.11 -3.06
C SER A 128 47.10 -42.34 -1.94
N ARG A 129 46.68 -42.68 -0.72
CA ARG A 129 47.57 -43.04 0.40
C ARG A 129 48.31 -44.35 0.16
N SER A 130 47.67 -45.34 -0.44
CA SER A 130 48.33 -46.59 -0.85
C SER A 130 49.40 -46.40 -1.95
N GLN A 131 49.38 -45.26 -2.67
CA GLN A 131 50.44 -44.89 -3.63
C GLN A 131 51.47 -43.91 -3.02
N LEU A 132 51.13 -43.25 -1.90
CA LEU A 132 52.02 -42.33 -1.21
C LEU A 132 52.95 -43.05 -0.20
N ASP A 133 52.63 -44.26 0.27
CA ASP A 133 53.54 -45.04 1.12
C ASP A 133 54.79 -45.56 0.39
N GLN A 134 54.87 -45.42 -0.94
CA GLN A 134 56.11 -45.57 -1.73
C GLN A 134 56.79 -44.24 -2.08
N GLY A 135 56.24 -43.10 -1.64
CA GLY A 135 56.75 -41.74 -1.96
C GLY A 135 57.05 -40.85 -0.76
N VAL A 136 56.83 -41.32 0.48
CA VAL A 136 56.90 -40.52 1.72
C VAL A 136 58.30 -40.40 2.33
N GLU A 137 59.36 -41.02 1.78
CA GLU A 137 60.73 -40.79 2.29
C GLU A 137 61.27 -39.37 2.00
N VAL A 138 60.65 -38.59 1.10
CA VAL A 138 61.28 -37.33 0.62
C VAL A 138 60.63 -36.05 1.14
N ALA A 139 59.47 -36.08 1.79
CA ALA A 139 58.75 -34.84 2.14
C ALA A 139 58.67 -34.55 3.65
N ALA A 140 59.52 -35.18 4.47
CA ALA A 140 59.70 -34.84 5.88
C ALA A 140 60.57 -33.58 6.06
N ALA A 141 60.09 -32.46 5.53
CA ALA A 141 60.50 -31.08 5.80
C ALA A 141 59.43 -30.23 5.12
N VAL A 142 58.53 -29.53 5.81
CA VAL A 142 58.79 -28.34 6.61
C VAL A 142 57.58 -28.12 7.52
N ASP A 143 57.91 -27.58 8.69
CA ASP A 143 57.17 -27.40 9.93
C ASP A 143 56.11 -26.29 9.92
N ASP A 144 55.27 -26.36 10.95
CA ASP A 144 54.24 -25.46 11.51
C ASP A 144 54.25 -23.95 11.15
N ALA A 145 53.04 -23.38 10.91
CA ALA A 145 52.51 -22.21 11.64
C ALA A 145 51.16 -21.66 11.08
N ALA A 146 50.22 -21.47 12.01
CA ALA A 146 48.97 -20.68 12.05
C ALA A 146 48.58 -19.70 10.91
N VAL A 147 47.39 -19.98 10.34
CA VAL A 147 46.24 -19.10 9.96
C VAL A 147 46.48 -17.59 9.69
N GLU A 148 46.50 -17.21 8.41
CA GLU A 148 45.82 -16.03 7.86
C GLU A 148 45.53 -16.27 6.37
N HIS A 149 44.32 -15.95 5.90
CA HIS A 149 43.83 -16.31 4.57
C HIS A 149 44.57 -15.49 3.49
N SER A 150 45.67 -16.03 2.98
CA SER A 150 46.37 -15.52 1.81
C SER A 150 46.40 -16.62 0.75
N LEU A 151 45.99 -16.28 -0.47
CA LEU A 151 46.16 -17.16 -1.64
C LEU A 151 47.62 -17.65 -1.68
N PRO A 152 47.86 -18.93 -1.98
CA PRO A 152 49.21 -19.49 -2.01
C PRO A 152 50.09 -18.63 -2.92
N GLU A 153 51.30 -18.31 -2.44
CA GLU A 153 52.25 -17.41 -3.11
C GLU A 153 52.55 -17.85 -4.56
N GLN A 154 52.45 -19.16 -4.83
CA GLN A 154 52.58 -19.76 -6.16
C GLN A 154 51.46 -19.34 -7.13
N GLU A 155 50.21 -19.21 -6.69
CA GLU A 155 49.11 -18.78 -7.56
C GLU A 155 49.21 -17.29 -7.90
N LYS A 156 49.69 -16.45 -6.98
CA LYS A 156 49.91 -15.02 -7.24
C LYS A 156 51.00 -14.80 -8.29
N VAL A 157 52.10 -15.55 -8.19
CA VAL A 157 53.21 -15.50 -9.17
C VAL A 157 52.74 -15.94 -10.55
N ASP A 158 51.94 -17.01 -10.63
CA ASP A 158 51.39 -17.53 -11.89
C ASP A 158 50.39 -16.54 -12.54
N VAL A 159 49.53 -15.90 -11.75
CA VAL A 159 48.61 -14.85 -12.23
C VAL A 159 49.38 -13.62 -12.73
N LEU A 160 50.41 -13.17 -12.00
CA LEU A 160 51.24 -12.02 -12.42
C LEU A 160 52.04 -12.32 -13.68
N GLN A 161 52.56 -13.54 -13.82
CA GLN A 161 53.30 -13.96 -15.02
C GLN A 161 52.40 -14.00 -16.25
N ARG A 162 51.16 -14.51 -16.11
CA ARG A 162 50.14 -14.50 -17.17
C ARG A 162 49.75 -13.09 -17.59
N LEU A 163 49.57 -12.17 -16.64
CA LEU A 163 49.26 -10.77 -16.94
C LEU A 163 50.42 -10.07 -17.67
N ARG A 164 51.65 -10.34 -17.25
CA ARG A 164 52.86 -9.79 -17.88
C ARG A 164 53.01 -10.27 -19.32
N GLN A 165 52.78 -11.57 -19.56
CA GLN A 165 52.81 -12.16 -20.90
C GLN A 165 51.71 -11.58 -21.79
N TYR A 166 50.48 -11.48 -21.28
CA TYR A 166 49.36 -10.88 -22.01
C TYR A 166 49.60 -9.41 -22.38
N SER A 167 50.23 -8.64 -21.49
CA SER A 167 50.59 -7.24 -21.76
C SER A 167 51.64 -7.09 -22.88
N ALA A 168 52.55 -8.05 -23.02
CA ALA A 168 53.59 -8.06 -24.05
C ALA A 168 53.04 -8.48 -25.42
N ASP A 169 52.12 -9.45 -25.44
CA ASP A 169 51.51 -9.96 -26.68
C ASP A 169 50.47 -8.99 -27.26
N ARG A 170 49.73 -8.25 -26.42
CA ARG A 170 48.64 -7.37 -26.83
C ARG A 170 48.62 -6.03 -26.09
N PRO A 171 49.58 -5.13 -26.36
CA PRO A 171 49.70 -3.87 -25.62
C PRO A 171 48.51 -2.92 -25.83
N LYS A 172 47.88 -2.94 -27.01
CA LYS A 172 46.72 -2.07 -27.32
C LYS A 172 45.46 -2.48 -26.56
N ASP A 173 45.18 -3.79 -26.50
CA ASP A 173 44.00 -4.33 -25.83
C ASP A 173 44.13 -4.16 -24.31
N PHE A 174 45.33 -4.39 -23.76
CA PHE A 174 45.63 -4.17 -22.35
C PHE A 174 45.48 -2.68 -21.95
N ALA A 175 45.95 -1.75 -22.80
CA ALA A 175 45.77 -0.32 -22.56
C ALA A 175 44.29 0.11 -22.58
N GLN A 176 43.43 -0.55 -23.37
CA GLN A 176 41.99 -0.30 -23.35
C GLN A 176 41.35 -0.74 -22.04
N MET A 177 41.78 -1.86 -21.45
CA MET A 177 41.28 -2.34 -20.15
C MET A 177 41.68 -1.40 -19.00
N ILE A 178 42.93 -0.93 -18.97
CA ILE A 178 43.35 0.07 -17.98
C ILE A 178 42.60 1.39 -18.19
N ARG A 179 42.38 1.79 -19.45
CA ARG A 179 41.61 3.00 -19.77
C ARG A 179 40.15 2.87 -19.35
N SER A 180 39.50 1.71 -19.51
CA SER A 180 38.11 1.54 -19.07
C SER A 180 37.99 1.62 -17.56
N TRP A 181 38.94 1.05 -16.80
CA TRP A 181 38.96 1.17 -15.34
C TRP A 181 39.30 2.57 -14.84
N LEU A 182 40.12 3.33 -15.57
CA LEU A 182 40.45 4.71 -15.21
C LEU A 182 39.32 5.71 -15.57
N LEU A 183 38.38 5.31 -16.41
CA LEU A 183 37.21 6.11 -16.82
C LEU A 183 35.95 5.77 -16.01
N ASP A 184 35.98 4.70 -15.20
CA ASP A 184 34.85 4.21 -14.39
C ASP A 184 34.90 4.75 -12.94
N ASP A 185 35.58 5.89 -12.75
CA ASP A 185 35.60 6.72 -11.52
C ASP A 185 35.54 8.21 -11.90
#